data_AF-V5H375-F1
#
_entry.id   AF-V5H375-F1
#
_cell.length_a   1.000
_cell.length_b   1.000
_cell.length_c   1.000
_cell.angle_alpha   90.00
_cell.angle_beta   90.00
_cell.angle_gamma   90.00
#
_symmetry.space_group_name_H-M   'P 1'
#
loop_
_entity.id
_entity.type
_entity.pdbx_description
1 polymer ?
#
loop_
_entity_poly.entity_id
_entity_poly.type
_entity_poly.pdbx_seq_one_letter_code
_entity_poly.pdbx_strand_id
1 'polypeptide(L)'
;MRPDGTILTAKILQLGKVEPFFQKLMDPPDPQAIALSLNLLRRIYALDGNENLTPLGFHLAKLPLSPQIGKMILLGAIFSCLDPILSVAVSLDFKDAFQIPLGKEAQVDLKRVELAGDWLSDHLLLHKALEMFETESNPTRFCREYFLSPYILRLLQKMKKDFMGHLA
;
A
#
# COMPACT_ATOMS: atom_id res chain seq x y z
N MET A 1 -7.79 3.39 13.70
CA MET A 1 -7.88 2.91 12.30
C MET A 1 -8.63 3.96 11.50
N ARG A 2 -8.09 4.41 10.35
CA ARG A 2 -8.78 5.44 9.53
C ARG A 2 -9.94 4.79 8.75
N PRO A 3 -11.16 5.35 8.78
CA PRO A 3 -12.33 4.77 8.12
C PRO A 3 -12.39 5.00 6.60
N ASP A 4 -11.27 5.25 5.92
CA ASP A 4 -11.21 5.67 4.52
C ASP A 4 -11.92 4.66 3.58
N GLY A 5 -11.58 3.37 3.72
CA GLY A 5 -12.20 2.30 2.93
C GLY A 5 -13.68 2.11 3.28
N THR A 6 -14.03 2.11 4.56
CA THR A 6 -15.41 1.96 5.03
C THR A 6 -16.31 3.09 4.53
N ILE A 7 -15.79 4.31 4.43
CA ILE A 7 -16.51 5.44 3.83
C ILE A 7 -16.81 5.15 2.36
N LEU A 8 -15.82 4.73 1.56
CA LEU A 8 -16.06 4.37 0.16
C LEU A 8 -17.08 3.23 0.02
N THR A 9 -17.04 2.23 0.91
CA THR A 9 -18.04 1.17 0.97
C THR A 9 -19.44 1.70 1.26
N ALA A 10 -19.58 2.61 2.25
CA ALA A 10 -20.88 3.22 2.54
C ALA A 10 -21.41 4.06 1.36
N LYS A 11 -20.51 4.73 0.63
CA LYS A 11 -20.88 5.51 -0.55
C LYS A 11 -21.30 4.65 -1.74
N ILE A 12 -20.61 3.54 -2.03
CA ILE A 12 -20.99 2.64 -3.14
C ILE A 12 -22.32 1.93 -2.85
N LEU A 13 -22.62 1.68 -1.56
CA LEU A 13 -23.92 1.18 -1.08
C LEU A 13 -25.02 2.24 -1.00
N GLN A 14 -24.72 3.49 -1.37
CA GLN A 14 -25.67 4.61 -1.40
C GLN A 14 -26.34 4.91 -0.04
N LEU A 15 -25.62 4.76 1.07
CA LEU A 15 -26.15 4.95 2.43
C LEU A 15 -26.32 6.43 2.83
N GLY A 16 -26.29 7.35 1.87
CA GLY A 16 -26.44 8.79 2.07
C GLY A 16 -25.13 9.47 2.49
N LYS A 17 -25.25 10.50 3.35
CA LYS A 17 -24.11 11.24 3.89
C LYS A 17 -23.41 10.42 4.97
N VAL A 18 -22.08 10.45 4.98
CA VAL A 18 -21.25 9.64 5.89
C VAL A 18 -21.55 9.95 7.35
N GLU A 19 -21.53 11.21 7.75
CA GLU A 19 -21.64 11.59 9.17
C GLU A 19 -22.97 11.17 9.82
N PRO A 20 -24.16 11.46 9.24
CA PRO A 20 -25.44 10.98 9.77
C PRO A 20 -25.58 9.46 9.80
N PHE A 21 -24.95 8.74 8.86
CA PHE A 21 -24.96 7.27 8.84
C PHE A 21 -24.05 6.70 9.93
N PHE A 22 -22.83 7.23 10.07
CA PHE A 22 -21.83 6.72 11.00
C PHE A 22 -22.19 6.98 12.47
N GLN A 23 -22.94 8.05 12.75
CA GLN A 23 -23.49 8.32 14.08
C GLN A 23 -24.53 7.27 14.55
N LYS A 24 -25.06 6.45 13.63
CA LYS A 24 -26.03 5.38 13.95
C LYS A 24 -25.37 4.02 14.21
N LEU A 25 -24.04 3.93 14.09
CA LEU A 25 -23.31 2.70 14.40
C LEU A 25 -23.36 2.42 15.91
N MET A 26 -23.17 1.15 16.29
CA MET A 26 -23.13 0.73 17.69
C MET A 26 -22.09 1.52 18.49
N ASP A 27 -20.89 1.67 17.93
CA ASP A 27 -19.82 2.53 18.44
C ASP A 27 -19.44 3.53 17.33
N PRO A 28 -19.99 4.76 17.36
CA PRO A 28 -19.67 5.78 16.37
C PRO A 28 -18.18 6.14 16.38
N PRO A 29 -17.54 6.28 15.21
CA PRO A 29 -16.15 6.71 15.16
C PRO A 29 -16.01 8.20 15.49
N ASP A 30 -14.80 8.58 15.90
CA ASP A 30 -14.45 9.97 16.19
C ASP A 30 -14.79 10.89 14.99
N PRO A 31 -15.61 11.94 15.18
CA PRO A 31 -15.93 12.91 14.14
C PRO A 31 -14.68 13.53 13.48
N GLN A 32 -13.59 13.73 14.22
CA GLN A 32 -12.34 14.23 13.65
C GLN A 32 -11.74 13.22 12.66
N ALA A 33 -11.80 11.92 12.98
CA ALA A 33 -11.33 10.88 12.09
C ALA A 33 -12.18 10.83 10.80
N ILE A 34 -13.50 10.98 10.90
CA ILE A 34 -14.40 11.08 9.74
C ILE A 34 -14.01 12.28 8.86
N ALA A 35 -13.82 13.46 9.47
CA ALA A 35 -13.47 14.67 8.73
C ALA A 35 -12.12 14.54 8.01
N LEU A 36 -11.11 13.95 8.66
CA LEU A 36 -9.80 13.68 8.05
C LEU A 36 -9.91 12.71 6.88
N SER A 37 -10.70 11.64 7.02
CA SER A 37 -10.93 10.67 5.94
C SER A 37 -11.67 11.29 4.76
N LEU A 38 -12.72 12.08 4.99
CA LEU A 38 -13.42 12.82 3.93
C LEU A 38 -12.48 13.77 3.19
N ASN A 39 -11.63 14.50 3.91
CA ASN A 39 -10.62 15.38 3.31
C ASN A 39 -9.59 14.61 2.48
N LEU A 40 -9.11 13.48 2.98
CA LEU A 40 -8.21 12.60 2.23
C LEU A 40 -8.87 12.09 0.93
N LEU A 41 -10.09 11.58 1.02
CA LEU A 41 -10.83 11.02 -0.11
C LEU A 41 -11.11 12.08 -1.19
N ARG A 42 -11.38 13.32 -0.80
CA ARG A 42 -11.45 14.46 -1.73
C ARG A 42 -10.09 14.76 -2.36
N ARG A 43 -9.02 14.80 -1.56
CA ARG A 43 -7.65 15.08 -2.03
C ARG A 43 -7.15 14.05 -3.03
N ILE A 44 -7.54 12.78 -2.89
CA ILE A 44 -7.21 11.73 -3.86
C ILE A 44 -8.23 11.62 -5.00
N TYR A 45 -9.21 12.53 -5.08
CA TYR A 45 -10.29 12.55 -6.07
C TYR A 45 -11.18 11.30 -6.07
N ALA A 46 -11.31 10.61 -4.93
CA ALA A 46 -12.27 9.52 -4.77
C ALA A 46 -13.70 10.06 -4.50
N LEU A 47 -13.80 11.21 -3.83
CA LEU A 47 -15.05 11.93 -3.61
C LEU A 47 -14.98 13.35 -4.19
N ASP A 48 -16.13 13.87 -4.63
CA ASP A 48 -16.29 15.28 -4.99
C ASP A 48 -16.55 16.17 -3.75
N GLY A 49 -16.71 17.48 -3.97
CA GLY A 49 -17.02 18.44 -2.90
C GLY A 49 -18.36 18.18 -2.19
N ASN A 50 -19.29 17.51 -2.88
CA ASN A 50 -20.61 17.14 -2.37
C ASN A 50 -20.64 15.74 -1.74
N GLU A 51 -19.48 15.09 -1.57
CA GLU A 51 -19.35 13.75 -1.02
C GLU A 51 -19.97 12.67 -1.94
N ASN A 52 -20.02 12.88 -3.25
CA ASN A 52 -20.40 11.84 -4.21
C ASN A 52 -19.15 11.09 -4.70
N LEU A 53 -19.31 9.81 -5.03
CA LEU A 53 -18.25 9.05 -5.68
C LEU A 53 -17.96 9.61 -7.06
N THR A 54 -16.68 9.85 -7.33
CA THR A 54 -16.19 10.08 -8.69
C THR A 54 -16.03 8.74 -9.41
N PRO A 55 -15.81 8.72 -10.74
CA PRO A 55 -15.47 7.49 -11.45
C PRO A 55 -14.26 6.76 -10.83
N LEU A 56 -13.21 7.51 -10.43
CA LEU A 56 -12.08 6.97 -9.69
C LEU A 56 -12.53 6.36 -8.36
N GLY A 57 -13.35 7.07 -7.59
CA GLY A 57 -13.90 6.59 -6.33
C GLY A 57 -14.67 5.27 -6.47
N PHE A 58 -15.43 5.09 -7.54
CA PHE A 58 -16.12 3.84 -7.85
C PHE A 58 -15.16 2.67 -8.07
N HIS A 59 -14.05 2.88 -8.78
CA HIS A 59 -13.02 1.85 -8.93
C HIS A 59 -12.34 1.54 -7.60
N LEU A 60 -11.98 2.56 -6.83
CA LEU A 60 -11.34 2.39 -5.52
C LEU A 60 -12.23 1.66 -4.51
N ALA A 61 -13.54 1.93 -4.52
CA ALA A 61 -14.50 1.29 -3.61
C ALA A 61 -14.68 -0.22 -3.88
N LYS A 62 -14.30 -0.71 -5.07
CA LYS A 62 -14.38 -2.13 -5.44
C LYS A 62 -13.12 -2.91 -5.08
N LEU A 63 -12.00 -2.22 -4.82
CA LEU A 63 -10.74 -2.88 -4.46
C LEU A 63 -10.74 -3.19 -2.96
N PRO A 64 -10.33 -4.39 -2.53
CA PRO A 64 -10.19 -4.73 -1.12
C PRO A 64 -8.88 -4.16 -0.53
N LEU A 65 -8.58 -2.90 -0.84
CA LEU A 65 -7.34 -2.20 -0.51
C LEU A 65 -7.65 -0.82 0.07
N SER A 66 -6.68 -0.24 0.78
CA SER A 66 -6.83 1.17 1.17
C SER A 66 -6.93 2.06 -0.08
N PRO A 67 -7.72 3.16 -0.06
CA PRO A 67 -7.95 3.99 -1.24
C PRO A 67 -6.67 4.57 -1.86
N GLN A 68 -5.65 4.86 -1.04
CA GLN A 68 -4.36 5.37 -1.52
C GLN A 68 -3.57 4.30 -2.26
N ILE A 69 -3.51 3.07 -1.71
CA ILE A 69 -2.83 1.93 -2.35
C ILE A 69 -3.57 1.54 -3.63
N GLY A 70 -4.91 1.45 -3.60
CA GLY A 70 -5.72 1.19 -4.78
C GLY A 70 -5.45 2.22 -5.90
N LYS A 71 -5.38 3.51 -5.55
CA LYS A 71 -5.08 4.56 -6.54
C LYS A 71 -3.68 4.42 -7.11
N MET A 72 -2.70 4.11 -6.27
CA MET A 72 -1.32 3.91 -6.70
C MET A 72 -1.21 2.78 -7.72
N ILE A 73 -1.84 1.63 -7.44
CA ILE A 73 -1.83 0.47 -8.33
C ILE A 73 -2.58 0.76 -9.65
N LEU A 74 -3.76 1.39 -9.59
CA LEU A 74 -4.50 1.80 -10.78
C LEU A 74 -3.66 2.71 -11.68
N LEU A 75 -2.96 3.69 -11.11
CA LEU A 75 -2.05 4.55 -11.85
C LEU A 75 -0.84 3.77 -12.40
N GLY A 76 -0.30 2.82 -11.63
CA GLY A 76 0.78 1.93 -12.10
C GLY A 76 0.37 1.12 -13.33
N ALA A 77 -0.88 0.65 -13.38
CA ALA A 77 -1.44 -0.01 -14.56
C ALA A 77 -1.57 0.97 -15.75
N ILE A 78 -2.14 2.16 -15.54
CA ILE A 78 -2.33 3.19 -16.58
C ILE A 78 -0.98 3.63 -17.18
N PHE A 79 0.03 3.85 -16.34
CA PHE A 79 1.37 4.28 -16.77
C PHE A 79 2.29 3.13 -17.18
N SER A 80 1.78 1.88 -17.24
CA SER A 80 2.54 0.70 -17.64
C SER A 80 3.80 0.44 -16.79
N CYS A 81 3.75 0.77 -15.50
CA CYS A 81 4.81 0.52 -14.51
C CYS A 81 4.29 -0.33 -13.34
N LEU A 82 3.42 -1.28 -13.64
CA LEU A 82 2.66 -2.02 -12.64
C LEU A 82 3.55 -2.85 -11.69
N ASP A 83 4.56 -3.55 -12.22
CA ASP A 83 5.40 -4.44 -11.42
C ASP A 83 6.13 -3.75 -10.25
N PRO A 84 6.90 -2.66 -10.47
CA PRO A 84 7.53 -1.93 -9.37
C PRO A 84 6.49 -1.30 -8.42
N ILE A 85 5.37 -0.81 -8.96
CA ILE A 85 4.31 -0.23 -8.15
C ILE A 85 3.65 -1.28 -7.24
N LEU A 86 3.45 -2.51 -7.71
CA LEU A 86 2.93 -3.59 -6.88
C LEU A 86 3.91 -3.95 -5.76
N SER A 87 5.22 -3.99 -6.04
CA SER A 87 6.25 -4.19 -4.99
C SER A 87 6.18 -3.10 -3.91
N VAL A 88 6.03 -1.83 -4.31
CA VAL A 88 5.85 -0.72 -3.36
C VAL A 88 4.55 -0.86 -2.58
N ALA A 89 3.44 -1.16 -3.27
CA ALA A 89 2.12 -1.30 -2.66
C ALA A 89 2.08 -2.33 -1.53
N VAL A 90 2.60 -3.53 -1.77
CA VAL A 90 2.58 -4.61 -0.77
C VAL A 90 3.47 -4.29 0.43
N SER A 91 4.58 -3.60 0.20
CA SER A 91 5.50 -3.22 1.28
C SER A 91 4.90 -2.16 2.22
N LEU A 92 4.14 -1.21 1.65
CA LEU A 92 3.42 -0.18 2.40
C LEU A 92 2.20 -0.73 3.14
N ASP A 93 1.54 -1.75 2.58
CA ASP A 93 0.32 -2.34 3.14
C ASP A 93 0.62 -3.33 4.28
N PHE A 94 1.77 -4.00 4.24
CA PHE A 94 2.15 -5.01 5.24
C PHE A 94 3.33 -4.59 6.11
N LYS A 95 4.56 -4.78 5.62
CA LYS A 95 5.79 -4.53 6.38
C LYS A 95 7.02 -4.48 5.49
N ASP A 96 8.01 -3.68 5.91
CA ASP A 96 9.38 -3.72 5.40
C ASP A 96 10.04 -5.10 5.70
N ALA A 97 10.77 -5.64 4.72
CA ALA A 97 11.51 -6.90 4.81
C ALA A 97 12.90 -6.76 5.46
N PHE A 98 13.47 -5.56 5.55
CA PHE A 98 14.76 -5.32 6.20
C PHE A 98 14.68 -5.55 7.71
N GLN A 99 15.70 -6.18 8.25
CA GLN A 99 15.88 -6.46 9.66
C GLN A 99 17.09 -5.69 10.17
N ILE A 100 16.97 -5.10 11.35
CA ILE A 100 18.06 -4.35 11.99
C ILE A 100 18.43 -5.07 13.30
N PRO A 101 19.39 -6.01 13.28
CA PRO A 101 19.90 -6.63 14.49
C PRO A 101 20.64 -5.61 15.35
N LEU A 102 20.55 -5.79 16.67
CA LEU A 102 21.24 -4.94 17.65
C LEU A 102 22.75 -4.89 17.36
N GLY A 103 23.32 -3.69 17.28
CA GLY A 103 24.74 -3.45 17.05
C GLY A 103 25.20 -3.63 15.59
N LYS A 104 24.26 -3.79 14.65
CA LYS A 104 24.54 -3.89 13.20
C LYS A 104 23.90 -2.78 12.37
N GLU A 105 23.39 -1.74 13.01
CA GLU A 105 22.67 -0.62 12.38
C GLU A 105 23.48 -0.04 11.21
N ALA A 106 24.74 0.34 11.45
CA ALA A 106 25.62 0.89 10.41
C ALA A 106 25.90 -0.09 9.26
N GLN A 107 25.94 -1.41 9.52
CA GLN A 107 26.15 -2.42 8.46
C GLN A 107 24.90 -2.56 7.59
N VAL A 108 23.71 -2.49 8.21
CA VAL A 108 22.43 -2.52 7.48
C VAL A 108 22.32 -1.29 6.60
N ASP A 109 22.64 -0.10 7.11
CA ASP A 109 22.60 1.14 6.33
C ASP A 109 23.51 1.08 5.11
N LEU A 110 24.75 0.59 5.28
CA LEU A 110 25.68 0.37 4.16
C LEU A 110 25.11 -0.62 3.13
N LYS A 111 24.51 -1.73 3.57
CA LYS A 111 23.90 -2.72 2.67
C LYS A 111 22.64 -2.21 1.98
N ARG A 112 21.85 -1.35 2.63
CA ARG A 112 20.70 -0.67 2.01
C ARG A 112 21.16 0.29 0.91
N VAL A 113 22.21 1.08 1.16
CA VAL A 113 22.81 1.98 0.15
C VAL A 113 23.41 1.19 -1.00
N GLU A 114 24.14 0.11 -0.73
CA GLU A 114 24.69 -0.79 -1.74
C GLU A 114 23.59 -1.37 -2.64
N LEU A 115 22.50 -1.89 -2.04
CA LEU A 115 21.38 -2.46 -2.79
C LEU A 115 20.58 -1.40 -3.57
N ALA A 116 20.47 -0.18 -3.02
CA ALA A 116 19.80 0.93 -3.68
C ALA A 116 20.55 1.39 -4.93
N GLY A 117 21.88 1.27 -4.96
CA GLY A 117 22.71 1.78 -6.05
C GLY A 117 22.50 3.28 -6.25
N ASP A 118 22.22 3.70 -7.48
CA ASP A 118 21.96 5.11 -7.82
C ASP A 118 20.54 5.59 -7.45
N TRP A 119 19.67 4.69 -6.98
CA TRP A 119 18.29 5.03 -6.67
C TRP A 119 18.18 5.68 -5.29
N LEU A 120 17.72 6.93 -5.23
CA LEU A 120 17.52 7.68 -3.99
C LEU A 120 16.08 7.51 -3.44
N SER A 121 15.60 6.27 -3.34
CA SER A 121 14.22 5.98 -2.90
C SER A 121 14.10 4.67 -2.13
N ASP A 122 13.63 4.74 -0.87
CA ASP A 122 13.35 3.56 -0.05
C ASP A 122 12.27 2.65 -0.65
N HIS A 123 11.30 3.22 -1.35
CA HIS A 123 10.27 2.45 -2.04
C HIS A 123 10.86 1.60 -3.17
N LEU A 124 11.77 2.19 -3.95
CA LEU A 124 12.41 1.48 -5.06
C LEU A 124 13.48 0.51 -4.58
N LEU A 125 14.13 0.79 -3.45
CA LEU A 125 14.97 -0.17 -2.74
C LEU A 125 14.21 -1.47 -2.40
N LEU A 126 12.97 -1.37 -1.92
CA LEU A 126 12.14 -2.53 -1.63
C LEU A 126 11.73 -3.30 -2.89
N HIS A 127 11.43 -2.59 -3.97
CA HIS A 127 11.23 -3.24 -5.26
C HIS A 127 12.48 -4.00 -5.71
N LYS A 128 13.66 -3.39 -5.61
CA LYS A 128 14.94 -4.02 -5.96
C LYS A 128 15.21 -5.26 -5.11
N ALA A 129 14.95 -5.20 -3.80
CA ALA A 129 15.09 -6.34 -2.91
C ALA A 129 14.19 -7.52 -3.32
N LEU A 130 12.94 -7.25 -3.71
CA LEU A 130 12.01 -8.27 -4.21
C LEU A 130 12.45 -8.86 -5.56
N GLU A 131 12.86 -8.01 -6.51
CA GLU A 131 13.37 -8.43 -7.82
C GLU A 131 14.60 -9.32 -7.69
N MET A 132 15.57 -8.91 -6.86
CA MET A 132 16.77 -9.71 -6.59
C MET A 132 16.42 -11.03 -5.91
N PHE A 133 15.48 -11.03 -4.96
CA PHE A 133 15.03 -12.26 -4.30
C PHE A 133 14.35 -13.26 -5.26
N GLU A 134 13.70 -12.78 -6.33
CA GLU A 134 13.07 -13.60 -7.37
C GLU A 134 14.07 -14.20 -8.35
N THR A 135 15.13 -13.44 -8.66
CA THR A 135 16.10 -13.77 -9.70
C THR A 135 17.35 -14.47 -9.17
N GLU A 136 17.66 -14.32 -7.88
CA GLU A 136 18.86 -14.87 -7.28
C GLU A 136 18.86 -16.41 -7.23
N SER A 137 19.99 -16.98 -7.59
CA SER A 137 20.22 -18.43 -7.56
C SER A 137 20.23 -18.98 -6.13
N ASN A 138 20.63 -18.15 -5.16
CA ASN A 138 20.63 -18.50 -3.74
C ASN A 138 19.97 -17.39 -2.91
N PRO A 139 18.63 -17.37 -2.86
CA PRO A 139 17.88 -16.34 -2.12
C PRO A 139 18.18 -16.34 -0.61
N THR A 140 18.57 -17.49 -0.05
CA THR A 140 18.92 -17.58 1.38
C THR A 140 20.22 -16.83 1.69
N ARG A 141 21.23 -16.96 0.82
CA ARG A 141 22.48 -16.22 0.94
C ARG A 141 22.24 -14.72 0.75
N PHE A 142 21.50 -14.34 -0.29
CA PHE A 142 21.12 -12.96 -0.56
C PHE A 142 20.43 -12.31 0.66
N CYS A 143 19.42 -12.98 1.23
CA CYS A 143 18.73 -12.46 2.40
C CYS A 143 19.65 -12.27 3.62
N ARG A 144 20.59 -13.18 3.86
CA ARG A 144 21.56 -13.05 4.96
C ARG A 144 22.51 -11.88 4.75
N GLU A 145 22.96 -11.68 3.52
CA GLU A 145 23.90 -10.63 3.16
C GLU A 145 23.30 -9.22 3.28
N TYR A 146 22.05 -9.06 2.87
CA TYR A 146 21.34 -7.78 2.87
C TYR A 146 20.40 -7.58 4.08
N PHE A 147 20.51 -8.42 5.10
CA PHE A 147 19.67 -8.36 6.31
C PHE A 147 18.17 -8.37 6.01
N LEU A 148 17.74 -9.18 5.05
CA LEU A 148 16.34 -9.31 4.66
C LEU A 148 15.71 -10.55 5.30
N SER A 149 14.43 -10.44 5.66
CA SER A 149 13.64 -11.58 6.10
C SER A 149 13.13 -12.38 4.91
N PRO A 150 13.58 -13.63 4.68
CA PRO A 150 13.09 -14.45 3.57
C PRO A 150 11.61 -14.81 3.73
N TYR A 151 11.11 -14.88 4.97
CA TYR A 151 9.69 -15.10 5.23
C TYR A 151 8.83 -13.92 4.77
N ILE A 152 9.23 -12.68 5.13
CA ILE A 152 8.50 -11.47 4.74
C ILE A 152 8.54 -11.30 3.22
N LEU A 153 9.70 -11.48 2.57
CA LEU A 153 9.80 -11.37 1.12
C LEU A 153 8.86 -12.33 0.38
N ARG A 154 8.78 -13.60 0.81
CA ARG A 154 7.81 -14.56 0.24
C ARG A 154 6.36 -14.14 0.44
N LEU A 155 6.03 -13.56 1.60
CA LEU A 155 4.68 -13.07 1.85
C LEU A 155 4.35 -11.87 0.95
N LEU A 156 5.28 -10.93 0.81
CA LEU A 156 5.14 -9.78 -0.09
C LEU A 156 4.96 -10.24 -1.55
N GLN A 157 5.71 -11.25 -2.01
CA GLN A 157 5.51 -11.86 -3.34
C GLN A 157 4.10 -12.43 -3.52
N LYS A 158 3.56 -13.11 -2.49
CA LYS A 158 2.20 -13.65 -2.53
C LYS A 158 1.18 -12.51 -2.62
N MET A 159 1.32 -11.49 -1.76
CA MET A 159 0.45 -10.31 -1.80
C MET A 159 0.53 -9.58 -3.14
N LYS A 160 1.71 -9.55 -3.79
CA LYS A 160 1.91 -8.92 -5.11
C LYS A 160 1.04 -9.60 -6.16
N LYS A 161 0.94 -10.92 -6.12
CA LYS A 161 0.05 -11.72 -6.99
C LYS A 161 -1.42 -11.49 -6.65
N ASP A 162 -1.78 -11.42 -5.37
CA ASP A 162 -3.16 -11.13 -4.94
C ASP A 162 -3.61 -9.75 -5.42
N PHE A 163 -2.76 -8.72 -5.28
CA PHE A 163 -3.03 -7.36 -5.73
C PHE A 163 -3.18 -7.27 -7.25
N MET A 164 -2.33 -7.99 -7.99
CA MET A 164 -2.46 -8.13 -9.45
C MET A 164 -3.79 -8.78 -9.84
N GLY A 165 -4.23 -9.79 -9.10
CA GLY A 165 -5.53 -10.46 -9.31
C GLY A 165 -6.74 -9.55 -9.11
N HIS A 166 -6.64 -8.50 -8.30
CA HIS A 166 -7.73 -7.52 -8.13
C HIS A 166 -7.89 -6.55 -9.31
N LEU A 167 -6.95 -6.51 -10.25
CA LEU A 167 -7.00 -5.66 -11.45
C LEU A 167 -7.54 -6.36 -12.69
N ALA A 168 -7.67 -7.70 -12.64
CA ALA A 168 -8.21 -8.53 -13.71
C ALA A 168 -9.74 -8.51 -13.69
#